data_AF-A0A151H8A5-F1
#
_entry.id   AF-A0A151H8A5-F1
#
_cell.length_a   1.000
_cell.length_b   1.000
_cell.length_c   1.000
_cell.angle_alpha   90.00
_cell.angle_beta   90.00
_cell.angle_gamma   90.00
#
_symmetry.space_group_name_H-M   'P 1'
#
loop_
_entity.id
_entity.type
_entity.pdbx_description
1 polymer ?
#
loop_
_entity_poly.entity_id
_entity_poly.type
_entity_poly.pdbx_seq_one_letter_code
_entity_poly.pdbx_strand_id
1 'polypeptide(L)'
;GISELVAEVDSAWEEGDDVRTACFLNGDCILTYGYSLAVERLLKAIHRKNQEGGEHGASSRRTKKKRVRCNFQVIVLGGDPEQGGKKMAQCLVACGIKTAYVADGALFAVMNKVDKVVLGTRAVLSSGSAVTISGARYVAEAAKTFSKPVILVAPLFKLTHLPVYDHHSRNELLPPALLLPESAEMENVSVR
;
A
#
# COMPACT_ATOMS: atom_id res chain seq x y z
N GLY A 1 19.56 -7.55 -21.38
CA GLY A 1 20.55 -8.42 -20.67
C GLY A 1 20.26 -8.46 -19.18
N ILE A 2 20.93 -9.29 -18.36
CA ILE A 2 20.64 -9.36 -16.90
C ILE A 2 20.79 -7.98 -16.22
N SER A 3 21.79 -7.20 -16.61
CA SER A 3 21.99 -5.82 -16.14
C SER A 3 20.84 -4.87 -16.47
N GLU A 4 20.18 -5.08 -17.60
CA GLU A 4 19.02 -4.31 -18.04
C GLU A 4 17.79 -4.62 -17.17
N LEU A 5 17.57 -5.90 -16.83
CA LEU A 5 16.51 -6.29 -15.92
C LEU A 5 16.70 -5.73 -14.51
N VAL A 6 17.95 -5.72 -14.02
CA VAL A 6 18.26 -5.10 -12.72
C VAL A 6 18.00 -3.60 -12.77
N ALA A 7 18.45 -2.91 -13.83
CA ALA A 7 18.18 -1.50 -14.03
C ALA A 7 16.67 -1.20 -14.11
N GLU A 8 15.89 -2.06 -14.79
CA GLU A 8 14.43 -1.95 -14.86
C GLU A 8 13.77 -2.14 -13.48
N VAL A 9 14.22 -3.10 -12.67
CA VAL A 9 13.69 -3.30 -11.31
C VAL A 9 13.93 -2.07 -10.42
N ASP A 10 15.09 -1.43 -10.60
CA ASP A 10 15.45 -0.21 -9.89
C ASP A 10 14.68 1.02 -10.41
N SER A 11 14.47 1.13 -11.72
CA SER A 11 13.77 2.25 -12.37
C SER A 11 12.24 2.11 -12.43
N ALA A 12 11.68 0.92 -12.17
CA ALA A 12 10.24 0.62 -12.21
C ALA A 12 9.38 1.56 -11.34
N TRP A 13 10.02 2.28 -10.42
CA TRP A 13 9.41 3.20 -9.47
C TRP A 13 9.45 4.66 -9.93
N GLU A 14 10.31 5.00 -10.89
CA GLU A 14 10.47 6.36 -11.44
C GLU A 14 9.71 6.54 -12.77
N GLU A 15 9.56 5.46 -13.55
CA GLU A 15 8.82 5.46 -14.81
C GLU A 15 7.29 5.24 -14.62
N GLY A 16 6.47 5.89 -15.47
CA GLY A 16 5.01 5.69 -15.51
C GLY A 16 4.19 6.60 -14.58
N ASP A 17 4.81 7.68 -14.14
CA ASP A 17 4.42 8.45 -12.98
C ASP A 17 3.18 9.35 -13.23
N ASP A 18 2.84 9.62 -14.49
CA ASP A 18 1.65 10.41 -14.87
C ASP A 18 0.33 9.59 -14.84
N VAL A 19 0.36 8.32 -15.28
CA VAL A 19 -0.83 7.43 -15.22
C VAL A 19 -1.14 7.07 -13.77
N ARG A 20 -0.11 6.82 -12.97
CA ARG A 20 -0.23 6.47 -11.54
C ARG A 20 -0.85 7.61 -10.72
N THR A 21 -0.50 8.86 -11.04
CA THR A 21 -1.02 10.04 -10.34
C THR A 21 -2.48 10.33 -10.70
N ALA A 22 -2.95 9.94 -11.88
CA ALA A 22 -4.32 10.20 -12.34
C ALA A 22 -5.39 9.45 -11.51
N CYS A 23 -5.02 8.36 -10.83
CA CYS A 23 -5.93 7.63 -9.95
C CYS A 23 -6.20 8.36 -8.63
N PHE A 24 -5.40 9.38 -8.29
CA PHE A 24 -5.51 10.11 -7.03
C PHE A 24 -6.02 11.52 -7.28
N LEU A 25 -7.05 11.90 -6.54
CA LEU A 25 -7.68 13.21 -6.59
C LEU A 25 -7.22 14.07 -5.40
N ASN A 26 -7.39 15.37 -5.54
CA ASN A 26 -7.12 16.30 -4.45
C ASN A 26 -8.18 16.14 -3.34
N GLY A 27 -7.74 15.96 -2.11
CA GLY A 27 -8.57 15.70 -0.94
C GLY A 27 -8.79 14.22 -0.64
N ASP A 28 -8.26 13.29 -1.44
CA ASP A 28 -8.47 11.85 -1.25
C ASP A 28 -7.97 11.39 0.13
N CYS A 29 -8.78 10.54 0.77
CA CYS A 29 -8.39 9.74 1.91
C CYS A 29 -8.07 8.32 1.48
N ILE A 30 -6.78 7.97 1.53
CA ILE A 30 -6.24 6.69 1.08
C ILE A 30 -6.09 5.75 2.28
N LEU A 31 -6.61 4.53 2.17
CA LEU A 31 -6.39 3.47 3.17
C LEU A 31 -5.31 2.51 2.69
N THR A 32 -4.38 2.15 3.56
CA THR A 32 -3.39 1.10 3.31
C THR A 32 -3.25 0.17 4.51
N TYR A 33 -2.67 -1.01 4.30
CA TYR A 33 -2.56 -2.06 5.30
C TYR A 33 -1.17 -2.72 5.25
N GLY A 34 -0.56 -2.91 6.42
CA GLY A 34 0.79 -3.46 6.56
C GLY A 34 1.89 -2.58 5.95
N TYR A 35 3.07 -3.16 5.74
CA TYR A 35 4.19 -2.49 5.07
C TYR A 35 4.31 -2.91 3.61
N SER A 36 4.46 -1.93 2.72
CA SER A 36 4.83 -2.19 1.33
C SER A 36 5.70 -1.07 0.78
N LEU A 37 6.93 -1.40 0.40
CA LEU A 37 7.86 -0.47 -0.24
C LEU A 37 7.28 0.12 -1.54
N ALA A 38 6.51 -0.68 -2.28
CA ALA A 38 5.88 -0.25 -3.53
C ALA A 38 4.87 0.88 -3.30
N VAL A 39 4.01 0.70 -2.29
CA VAL A 39 3.00 1.70 -1.90
C VAL A 39 3.68 2.91 -1.27
N GLU A 40 4.70 2.71 -0.43
CA GLU A 40 5.46 3.78 0.21
C GLU A 40 6.10 4.69 -0.85
N ARG A 41 6.81 4.11 -1.82
CA ARG A 41 7.45 4.85 -2.92
C ARG A 41 6.43 5.58 -3.78
N LEU A 42 5.31 4.94 -4.11
CA LEU A 42 4.22 5.57 -4.86
C LEU A 42 3.68 6.81 -4.15
N LEU A 43 3.33 6.70 -2.87
CA LEU A 43 2.79 7.82 -2.10
C LEU A 43 3.82 8.95 -1.93
N LYS A 44 5.10 8.60 -1.70
CA LYS A 44 6.19 9.57 -1.64
C LYS A 44 6.43 10.28 -2.97
N ALA A 45 6.36 9.55 -4.10
CA ALA A 45 6.52 10.13 -5.43
C ALA A 45 5.41 11.13 -5.75
N ILE A 46 4.16 10.78 -5.44
CA ILE A 46 3.01 11.69 -5.58
C ILE A 46 3.18 12.92 -4.70
N HIS A 47 3.61 12.74 -3.45
CA HIS A 47 3.86 13.86 -2.53
C HIS A 47 4.99 14.79 -3.03
N ARG A 48 6.12 14.24 -3.48
CA ARG A 48 7.25 15.00 -4.03
C ARG A 48 6.85 15.84 -5.24
N LYS A 49 6.07 15.28 -6.17
CA LYS A 49 5.54 16.01 -7.33
C LYS A 49 4.66 17.20 -6.96
N ASN A 50 3.89 17.09 -5.87
CA ASN A 50 3.08 18.21 -5.39
C ASN A 50 3.93 19.37 -4.88
N GLN A 51 5.11 19.09 -4.31
CA GLN A 51 6.06 20.10 -3.83
C GLN A 51 6.80 20.79 -4.99
N GLU A 52 7.25 20.04 -6.00
CA GLU A 52 7.95 20.60 -7.18
C GLU A 52 7.07 21.56 -8.01
N GLY A 53 5.76 21.33 -8.05
CA GLY A 53 4.78 22.28 -8.62
C GLY A 53 4.55 23.54 -7.77
N GLY A 54 5.25 23.68 -6.64
CA GLY A 54 5.15 24.73 -5.64
C GLY A 54 5.93 26.01 -5.94
N GLU A 55 7.16 25.90 -6.43
CA GLU A 55 8.18 26.90 -6.06
C GLU A 55 8.79 27.75 -7.19
N HIS A 56 8.47 27.52 -8.46
CA HIS A 56 9.03 28.35 -9.56
C HIS A 56 7.96 29.23 -10.24
N GLY A 57 7.40 30.15 -9.45
CA GLY A 57 6.33 31.08 -9.79
C GLY A 57 6.73 32.54 -9.95
N ALA A 58 7.99 32.84 -10.27
CA ALA A 58 8.40 34.18 -10.67
C ALA A 58 9.32 34.10 -11.92
N SER A 59 8.85 34.64 -13.04
CA SER A 59 9.64 34.92 -14.25
C SER A 59 9.95 33.75 -15.22
N SER A 60 8.94 33.26 -15.94
CA SER A 60 9.09 33.00 -17.39
C SER A 60 7.75 32.64 -18.04
N ARG A 61 7.30 33.44 -19.01
CA ARG A 61 6.14 33.18 -19.86
C ARG A 61 6.44 32.01 -20.80
N ARG A 62 6.23 30.79 -20.33
CA ARG A 62 5.95 29.63 -21.19
C ARG A 62 4.67 28.99 -20.67
N THR A 63 3.77 28.63 -21.58
CA THR A 63 2.46 27.99 -21.37
C THR A 63 2.58 26.78 -20.45
N LYS A 64 2.59 27.01 -19.14
CA LYS A 64 2.78 26.01 -18.09
C LYS A 64 1.44 25.31 -17.88
N LYS A 65 1.28 24.08 -18.39
CA LYS A 65 0.14 23.21 -18.08
C LYS A 65 -0.02 23.16 -16.56
N LYS A 66 -1.08 23.78 -16.03
CA LYS A 66 -1.37 23.86 -14.59
C LYS A 66 -1.63 22.45 -14.09
N ARG A 67 -0.58 21.78 -13.59
CA ARG A 67 -0.69 20.45 -12.99
C ARG A 67 -1.51 20.59 -11.70
N VAL A 68 -2.58 19.80 -11.61
CA VAL A 68 -3.45 19.73 -10.44
C VAL A 68 -2.64 19.15 -9.29
N ARG A 69 -2.53 19.87 -8.17
CA ARG A 69 -1.96 19.33 -6.93
C ARG A 69 -2.93 18.31 -6.35
N CYS A 70 -2.42 17.16 -5.95
CA CYS A 70 -3.20 16.08 -5.34
C CYS A 70 -2.80 15.96 -3.87
N ASN A 71 -3.33 16.83 -3.00
CA ASN A 71 -3.12 16.66 -1.57
C ASN A 71 -3.96 15.47 -1.11
N PHE A 72 -3.40 14.57 -0.32
CA PHE A 72 -4.12 13.40 0.19
C PHE A 72 -3.73 13.15 1.63
N GLN A 73 -4.57 12.39 2.33
CA GLN A 73 -4.28 11.86 3.65
C GLN A 73 -4.26 10.34 3.60
N VAL A 74 -3.42 9.73 4.44
CA VAL A 74 -3.23 8.28 4.47
C VAL A 74 -3.69 7.74 5.82
N ILE A 75 -4.56 6.74 5.80
CA ILE A 75 -4.89 5.92 6.97
C ILE A 75 -4.13 4.62 6.81
N VAL A 76 -3.25 4.33 7.75
CA VAL A 76 -2.50 3.07 7.80
C VAL A 76 -3.12 2.18 8.85
N LEU A 77 -3.61 1.02 8.42
CA LEU A 77 -4.11 0.00 9.33
C LEU A 77 -2.98 -0.85 9.88
N GLY A 78 -3.03 -1.07 11.18
CA GLY A 78 -2.21 -2.02 11.92
C GLY A 78 -2.80 -3.42 11.93
N GLY A 79 -2.33 -4.24 12.88
CA GLY A 79 -2.79 -5.61 13.07
C GLY A 79 -1.96 -6.68 12.36
N ASP A 80 -0.92 -6.26 11.63
CA ASP A 80 0.02 -7.21 11.04
C ASP A 80 1.06 -7.68 12.08
N PRO A 81 1.41 -8.99 12.10
CA PRO A 81 2.29 -9.57 13.12
C PRO A 81 3.71 -8.97 13.12
N GLU A 82 4.16 -8.50 11.96
CA GLU A 82 5.50 -7.93 11.77
C GLU A 82 5.59 -6.44 12.11
N GLN A 83 4.50 -5.82 12.61
CA GLN A 83 4.40 -4.39 12.92
C GLN A 83 4.75 -3.46 11.74
N GLY A 84 4.64 -3.96 10.51
CA GLY A 84 4.87 -3.25 9.27
C GLY A 84 3.97 -2.03 9.09
N GLY A 85 2.72 -2.07 9.55
CA GLY A 85 1.84 -0.90 9.53
C GLY A 85 2.40 0.28 10.32
N LYS A 86 3.05 0.03 11.48
CA LYS A 86 3.69 1.11 12.27
C LYS A 86 4.88 1.70 11.50
N LYS A 87 5.73 0.84 10.93
CA LYS A 87 6.86 1.26 10.10
C LYS A 87 6.39 2.11 8.91
N MET A 88 5.36 1.66 8.19
CA MET A 88 4.76 2.40 7.08
C MET A 88 4.30 3.79 7.51
N ALA A 89 3.56 3.88 8.61
CA ALA A 89 3.09 5.16 9.14
C ALA A 89 4.25 6.11 9.49
N GLN A 90 5.28 5.61 10.16
CA GLN A 90 6.49 6.39 10.50
C GLN A 90 7.20 6.90 9.24
N CYS A 91 7.38 6.04 8.23
CA CYS A 91 8.02 6.39 6.97
C CYS A 91 7.26 7.47 6.17
N LEU A 92 5.93 7.48 6.24
CA LEU A 92 5.09 8.49 5.56
C LEU A 92 5.06 9.81 6.33
N VAL A 93 4.94 9.76 7.66
CA VAL A 93 5.00 10.95 8.53
C VAL A 93 6.35 11.67 8.40
N ALA A 94 7.45 10.92 8.36
CA ALA A 94 8.79 11.48 8.17
C ALA A 94 8.96 12.24 6.85
N CYS A 95 8.13 11.94 5.83
CA CYS A 95 8.11 12.65 4.55
C CYS A 95 7.09 13.80 4.50
N GLY A 96 6.43 14.14 5.61
CA GLY A 96 5.45 15.24 5.66
C GLY A 96 4.06 14.90 5.13
N ILE A 97 3.76 13.61 4.92
CA ILE A 97 2.44 13.16 4.47
C ILE A 97 1.51 13.03 5.68
N LYS A 98 0.32 13.65 5.60
CA LYS A 98 -0.69 13.55 6.66
C LYS A 98 -1.15 12.11 6.81
N THR A 99 -0.69 11.46 7.87
CA THR A 99 -0.88 10.02 8.08
C THR A 99 -1.48 9.75 9.46
N ALA A 100 -2.47 8.85 9.53
CA ALA A 100 -3.07 8.37 10.77
C ALA A 100 -2.89 6.85 10.86
N TYR A 101 -2.42 6.36 12.00
CA TYR A 101 -2.34 4.92 12.29
C TYR A 101 -3.59 4.48 13.05
N VAL A 102 -4.21 3.39 12.62
CA VAL A 102 -5.47 2.88 13.17
C VAL A 102 -5.37 1.38 13.37
N ALA A 103 -5.90 0.85 14.48
CA ALA A 103 -5.99 -0.60 14.69
C ALA A 103 -6.91 -1.26 13.65
N ASP A 104 -6.60 -2.48 13.23
CA ASP A 104 -7.40 -3.28 12.29
C ASP A 104 -8.86 -3.44 12.73
N GLY A 105 -9.13 -3.61 14.03
CA GLY A 105 -10.49 -3.70 14.58
C GLY A 105 -11.38 -2.48 14.30
N ALA A 106 -10.80 -1.32 13.97
CA ALA A 106 -11.54 -0.12 13.61
C ALA A 106 -11.73 0.07 12.09
N LEU A 107 -11.37 -0.92 11.26
CA LEU A 107 -11.48 -0.85 9.80
C LEU A 107 -12.86 -0.37 9.33
N PHE A 108 -13.93 -1.03 9.79
CA PHE A 108 -15.29 -0.71 9.37
C PHE A 108 -15.71 0.71 9.78
N ALA A 109 -15.21 1.21 10.92
CA ALA A 109 -15.50 2.56 11.39
C ALA A 109 -14.79 3.62 10.53
N VAL A 110 -13.57 3.34 10.04
CA VAL A 110 -12.82 4.29 9.21
C VAL A 110 -13.17 4.23 7.72
N MET A 111 -13.69 3.09 7.24
CA MET A 111 -13.94 2.84 5.81
C MET A 111 -14.88 3.88 5.17
N ASN A 112 -15.83 4.43 5.92
CA ASN A 112 -16.74 5.46 5.40
C ASN A 112 -16.01 6.75 4.97
N LYS A 113 -14.90 7.09 5.67
CA LYS A 113 -14.08 8.28 5.36
C LYS A 113 -13.06 8.04 4.26
N VAL A 114 -12.86 6.79 3.86
CA VAL A 114 -11.87 6.40 2.85
C VAL A 114 -12.47 6.55 1.47
N ASP A 115 -11.71 7.10 0.54
CA ASP A 115 -12.11 7.21 -0.87
C ASP A 115 -11.58 6.04 -1.68
N LYS A 116 -10.35 5.61 -1.38
CA LYS A 116 -9.65 4.57 -2.14
C LYS A 116 -8.80 3.71 -1.21
N VAL A 117 -8.71 2.42 -1.50
CA VAL A 117 -7.85 1.48 -0.79
C VAL A 117 -6.66 1.14 -1.66
N VAL A 118 -5.44 1.30 -1.13
CA VAL A 118 -4.18 1.01 -1.84
C VAL A 118 -3.42 -0.08 -1.08
N LEU A 119 -3.26 -1.23 -1.72
CA LEU A 119 -2.63 -2.41 -1.16
C LEU A 119 -1.36 -2.78 -1.92
N GLY A 120 -0.35 -3.23 -1.18
CA GLY A 120 0.80 -3.90 -1.75
C GLY A 120 0.52 -5.38 -2.00
N THR A 121 1.30 -5.98 -2.89
CA THR A 121 1.25 -7.42 -3.17
C THR A 121 2.64 -8.06 -3.09
N ARG A 122 2.67 -9.37 -2.84
CA ARG A 122 3.84 -10.25 -2.99
C ARG A 122 3.92 -10.86 -4.38
N ALA A 123 2.78 -11.24 -4.96
CA ALA A 123 2.68 -11.74 -6.33
C ALA A 123 1.29 -11.47 -6.93
N VAL A 124 1.22 -11.31 -8.25
CA VAL A 124 -0.06 -11.26 -9.00
C VAL A 124 -0.11 -12.48 -9.90
N LEU A 125 -1.15 -13.28 -9.74
CA LEU A 125 -1.34 -14.54 -10.43
C LEU A 125 -1.91 -14.33 -11.84
N SER A 126 -1.80 -15.36 -12.68
CA SER A 126 -2.36 -15.35 -14.04
C SER A 126 -3.87 -15.18 -14.09
N SER A 127 -4.58 -15.52 -13.00
CA SER A 127 -6.02 -15.27 -12.85
C SER A 127 -6.37 -13.81 -12.55
N GLY A 128 -5.37 -12.94 -12.34
CA GLY A 128 -5.54 -11.57 -11.87
C GLY A 128 -5.72 -11.45 -10.35
N SER A 129 -5.77 -12.57 -9.63
CA SER A 129 -5.76 -12.57 -8.16
C SER A 129 -4.37 -12.19 -7.62
N ALA A 130 -4.30 -11.66 -6.40
CA ALA A 130 -3.06 -11.24 -5.77
C ALA A 130 -2.79 -12.01 -4.48
N VAL A 131 -1.52 -12.38 -4.27
CA VAL A 131 -1.00 -12.93 -3.01
C VAL A 131 -0.43 -11.77 -2.21
N THR A 132 -0.96 -11.52 -1.03
CA THR A 132 -0.64 -10.35 -0.20
C THR A 132 -0.48 -10.76 1.27
N ILE A 133 -0.15 -9.81 2.13
CA ILE A 133 -0.01 -10.03 3.58
C ILE A 133 -1.34 -10.49 4.19
N SER A 134 -1.26 -11.28 5.26
CA SER A 134 -2.42 -11.70 6.06
C SER A 134 -3.28 -10.49 6.46
N GLY A 135 -4.60 -10.59 6.36
CA GLY A 135 -5.52 -9.49 6.71
C GLY A 135 -5.90 -8.58 5.54
N ALA A 136 -5.11 -8.53 4.46
CA ALA A 136 -5.45 -7.70 3.29
C ALA A 136 -6.77 -8.11 2.60
N ARG A 137 -7.13 -9.41 2.64
CA ARG A 137 -8.44 -9.89 2.15
C ARG A 137 -9.61 -9.26 2.90
N TYR A 138 -9.51 -9.15 4.22
CA TYR A 138 -10.52 -8.51 5.07
C TYR A 138 -10.66 -7.03 4.75
N VAL A 139 -9.54 -6.35 4.49
CA VAL A 139 -9.54 -4.95 4.02
C VAL A 139 -10.24 -4.80 2.67
N ALA A 140 -9.93 -5.68 1.72
CA ALA A 140 -10.55 -5.68 0.39
C ALA A 140 -12.05 -6.00 0.45
N GLU A 141 -12.47 -6.91 1.33
CA GLU A 141 -13.87 -7.27 1.54
C GLU A 141 -14.66 -6.11 2.15
N ALA A 142 -14.11 -5.44 3.16
CA ALA A 142 -14.73 -4.22 3.68
C ALA A 142 -14.81 -3.12 2.61
N ALA A 143 -13.75 -2.92 1.83
CA ALA A 143 -13.76 -1.96 0.73
C ALA A 143 -14.89 -2.26 -0.28
N LYS A 144 -15.07 -3.53 -0.63
CA LYS A 144 -16.16 -4.01 -1.50
C LYS A 144 -17.54 -3.69 -0.90
N THR A 145 -17.75 -3.95 0.39
CA THR A 145 -19.02 -3.65 1.08
C THR A 145 -19.35 -2.15 1.07
N PHE A 146 -18.35 -1.28 1.18
CA PHE A 146 -18.52 0.17 1.13
C PHE A 146 -18.36 0.76 -0.29
N SER A 147 -18.31 -0.09 -1.32
CA SER A 147 -18.13 0.32 -2.73
C SER A 147 -16.91 1.22 -2.96
N LYS A 148 -15.83 0.99 -2.20
CA LYS A 148 -14.56 1.71 -2.34
C LYS A 148 -13.66 0.98 -3.34
N PRO A 149 -13.09 1.68 -4.33
CA PRO A 149 -12.15 1.06 -5.26
C PRO A 149 -10.89 0.57 -4.53
N VAL A 150 -10.45 -0.64 -4.89
CA VAL A 150 -9.21 -1.25 -4.41
C VAL A 150 -8.17 -1.21 -5.52
N ILE A 151 -7.02 -0.61 -5.21
CA ILE A 151 -5.88 -0.46 -6.11
C ILE A 151 -4.74 -1.32 -5.56
N LEU A 152 -4.23 -2.22 -6.40
CA LEU A 152 -3.07 -3.03 -6.09
C LEU A 152 -1.82 -2.44 -6.76
N VAL A 153 -0.77 -2.22 -5.97
CA VAL A 153 0.50 -1.71 -6.46
C VAL A 153 1.50 -2.85 -6.55
N ALA A 154 1.86 -3.20 -7.79
CA ALA A 154 2.77 -4.28 -8.11
C ALA A 154 3.74 -3.84 -9.23
N PRO A 155 5.06 -4.03 -9.06
CA PRO A 155 5.99 -3.95 -10.18
C PRO A 155 5.84 -5.20 -11.06
N LEU A 156 6.26 -5.10 -12.33
CA LEU A 156 6.06 -6.13 -13.34
C LEU A 156 6.69 -7.48 -12.97
N PHE A 157 7.82 -7.48 -12.27
CA PHE A 157 8.48 -8.71 -11.84
C PHE A 157 7.70 -9.52 -10.78
N LYS A 158 6.64 -8.96 -10.18
CA LYS A 158 5.73 -9.71 -9.28
C LYS A 158 4.61 -10.43 -10.02
N LEU A 159 4.51 -10.27 -11.34
CA LEU A 159 3.56 -11.03 -12.15
C LEU A 159 4.04 -12.47 -12.31
N THR A 160 3.17 -13.43 -12.00
CA THR A 160 3.45 -14.85 -12.16
C THR A 160 2.40 -15.52 -13.04
N HIS A 161 2.86 -16.42 -13.89
CA HIS A 161 1.99 -17.22 -14.75
C HIS A 161 1.35 -18.40 -13.99
N LEU A 162 1.87 -18.74 -12.81
CA LEU A 162 1.44 -19.91 -12.06
C LEU A 162 0.03 -19.69 -11.47
N PRO A 163 -0.94 -20.56 -11.81
CA PRO A 163 -2.24 -20.52 -11.17
C PRO A 163 -2.14 -21.02 -9.71
N VAL A 164 -2.96 -20.44 -8.83
CA VAL A 164 -3.21 -20.95 -7.48
C VAL A 164 -4.63 -21.48 -7.47
N TYR A 165 -4.79 -22.78 -7.31
CA TYR A 165 -6.10 -23.43 -7.22
C TYR A 165 -6.56 -23.60 -5.77
N ASP A 166 -5.60 -23.84 -4.86
CA ASP A 166 -5.85 -23.89 -3.43
C ASP A 166 -5.18 -22.70 -2.74
N HIS A 167 -6.01 -21.75 -2.32
CA HIS A 167 -5.56 -20.54 -1.64
C HIS A 167 -5.15 -20.79 -0.18
N HIS A 168 -5.62 -21.88 0.44
CA HIS A 168 -5.38 -22.11 1.86
C HIS A 168 -4.02 -22.77 2.09
N SER A 169 -3.68 -23.79 1.30
CA SER A 169 -2.38 -24.49 1.40
C SER A 169 -1.18 -23.65 0.98
N ARG A 170 -1.39 -22.56 0.22
CA ARG A 170 -0.32 -21.64 -0.20
C ARG A 170 -0.05 -20.49 0.76
N ASN A 171 -0.78 -20.41 1.87
CA ASN A 171 -0.45 -19.44 2.90
C ASN A 171 0.82 -19.88 3.64
N GLU A 172 1.80 -18.99 3.71
CA GLU A 172 2.94 -19.15 4.60
C GLU A 172 2.46 -18.95 6.05
N LEU A 173 2.52 -20.02 6.84
CA LEU A 173 2.18 -19.96 8.25
C LEU A 173 3.38 -19.42 9.03
N LEU A 174 3.13 -18.37 9.81
CA LEU A 174 4.12 -17.78 10.68
C LEU A 174 4.14 -18.48 12.04
N PRO A 175 5.27 -18.46 12.76
CA PRO A 175 5.34 -18.97 14.11
C PRO A 175 4.31 -18.26 15.01
N PRO A 176 3.51 -19.02 15.78
CA PRO A 176 2.48 -18.48 16.67
C PRO A 176 3.04 -17.56 17.77
N ALA A 177 4.32 -17.70 18.12
CA ALA A 177 5.03 -16.80 19.03
C ALA A 177 5.07 -15.34 18.56
N LEU A 178 4.83 -15.05 17.27
CA LEU A 178 4.73 -13.67 16.78
C LEU A 178 3.42 -12.98 17.16
N LEU A 179 2.39 -13.74 17.56
CA LEU A 179 1.09 -13.21 17.95
C LEU A 179 0.90 -13.19 19.47
N LEU A 180 1.59 -14.07 20.19
CA LEU A 180 1.48 -14.21 21.64
C LEU A 180 2.73 -13.64 22.31
N PRO A 181 2.60 -12.87 23.40
CA PRO A 181 3.76 -12.55 24.22
C PRO A 181 4.32 -13.84 24.83
N GLU A 182 5.65 -13.96 24.92
CA GLU A 182 6.33 -15.17 25.42
C GLU A 182 5.88 -15.58 26.84
N SER A 183 5.32 -14.65 27.60
CA SER A 183 4.79 -14.87 28.95
C SER A 183 3.33 -15.35 28.99
N ALA A 184 2.65 -15.51 27.86
CA ALA A 184 1.26 -15.97 27.83
C ALA A 184 1.18 -17.48 28.00
N GLU A 185 1.10 -17.95 29.24
CA GLU A 185 0.68 -19.32 29.53
C GLU A 185 -0.83 -19.45 29.27
N MET A 186 -1.19 -20.20 28.23
CA MET A 186 -2.57 -20.51 27.90
C MET A 186 -2.83 -21.99 28.17
N GLU A 187 -3.49 -22.31 29.29
CA GLU A 187 -3.75 -23.69 29.77
C GLU A 187 -4.42 -24.61 28.74
N ASN A 188 -5.13 -24.06 27.75
CA ASN A 188 -5.93 -24.83 26.77
C ASN A 188 -5.51 -24.63 25.30
N VAL A 189 -4.36 -24.00 25.03
CA VAL A 189 -3.89 -23.76 23.66
C VAL A 189 -2.57 -24.48 23.44
N SER A 190 -2.64 -25.69 22.88
CA SER A 190 -1.44 -26.41 22.44
C SER A 190 -0.92 -25.77 21.16
N VAL A 191 0.12 -24.96 21.28
CA VAL A 191 0.81 -24.36 20.14
C VAL A 191 1.76 -25.42 19.56
N ARG A 192 1.32 -26.11 18.49
CA ARG A 192 2.13 -27.09 17.73
C ARG A 192 2.71 -26.47 16.47
#